data_AF-A0A955SJV4-F1
#
_entry.id   AF-A0A955SJV4-F1
#
_cell.length_a   1.000
_cell.length_b   1.000
_cell.length_c   1.000
_cell.angle_alpha   90.00
_cell.angle_beta   90.00
_cell.angle_gamma   90.00
#
_symmetry.space_group_name_H-M   'P 1'
#
loop_
_entity.id
_entity.type
_entity.pdbx_description
1 polymer ?
#
loop_
_entity_poly.entity_id
_entity_poly.type
_entity_poly.pdbx_seq_one_letter_code
_entity_poly.pdbx_strand_id
1 'polypeptide(L)'
;MVSAWQSRYNPGVNLSHIILVWIHLVGAAFWVGGMLFLSLVAVPLLKQASDPLSAQRGFVNLARRFRTLVWGTLFILVVTGSVLLGNVINFRVPLASWPPVVLTKLILVFLLVVVSLTHDRIIGPKVRILKSKVISELSVGEGLLLRFSPLLGRLTLLLGLGVFLAAVIMVRSSG
;
A
#
# COMPACT_ATOMS: atom_id res chain seq x y z
N MET A 1 13.55 8.73 -44.01
CA MET A 1 12.47 8.50 -43.02
C MET A 1 12.79 7.45 -41.95
N VAL A 2 14.06 7.06 -41.73
CA VAL A 2 14.45 6.11 -40.65
C VAL A 2 15.26 6.79 -39.52
N SER A 3 15.68 8.06 -39.70
CA SER A 3 16.52 8.78 -38.72
C SER A 3 15.75 9.38 -37.53
N ALA A 4 14.42 9.42 -37.55
CA ALA A 4 13.59 9.99 -36.47
C ALA A 4 13.27 8.98 -35.35
N TRP A 5 13.58 7.70 -35.53
CA TRP A 5 13.32 6.65 -34.53
C TRP A 5 14.56 6.24 -33.70
N GLN A 6 15.76 6.64 -34.11
CA GLN A 6 17.01 6.32 -33.38
C GLN A 6 17.36 7.33 -32.28
N SER A 7 16.67 8.48 -32.16
CA SER A 7 17.02 9.52 -31.16
C SER A 7 16.45 9.29 -29.76
N ARG A 8 15.77 8.15 -29.49
CA ARG A 8 15.28 7.77 -28.15
C ARG A 8 16.10 6.68 -27.47
N TYR A 9 17.30 6.38 -27.96
CA TYR A 9 18.29 5.69 -27.13
C TYR A 9 19.02 6.76 -26.32
N ASN A 10 18.64 6.93 -25.05
CA ASN A 10 19.30 7.86 -24.13
C ASN A 10 20.41 7.10 -23.39
N PRO A 11 21.69 7.24 -23.76
CA PRO A 11 22.80 6.47 -23.17
C PRO A 11 23.06 6.80 -21.69
N GLY A 12 22.34 7.77 -21.11
CA GLY A 12 22.48 8.23 -19.73
C GLY A 12 21.53 7.60 -18.70
N VAL A 13 20.79 6.53 -19.02
CA VAL A 13 19.99 5.86 -17.98
C VAL A 13 20.91 5.04 -17.08
N ASN A 14 21.28 5.63 -15.95
CA ASN A 14 22.11 4.98 -14.95
C ASN A 14 21.46 3.66 -14.50
N LEU A 15 22.19 2.54 -14.58
CA LEU A 15 21.71 1.22 -14.17
C LEU A 15 21.12 1.25 -12.74
N SER A 16 21.72 2.03 -11.85
CA SER A 16 21.24 2.27 -10.49
C SER A 16 19.83 2.86 -10.44
N HIS A 17 19.51 3.80 -11.33
CA HIS A 17 18.18 4.40 -11.43
C HIS A 17 17.14 3.37 -11.91
N ILE A 18 17.48 2.57 -12.92
CA ILE A 18 16.60 1.50 -13.43
C ILE A 18 16.29 0.50 -12.33
N ILE A 19 17.33 0.01 -11.63
CA ILE A 19 17.17 -0.94 -10.53
C ILE A 19 16.31 -0.34 -9.42
N LEU A 20 16.52 0.93 -9.07
CA LEU A 20 15.75 1.61 -8.05
C LEU A 20 14.26 1.72 -8.41
N VAL A 21 13.94 2.11 -9.64
CA VAL A 21 12.57 2.15 -10.15
C VAL A 21 11.97 0.74 -10.17
N TRP A 22 12.71 -0.25 -10.64
CA TRP A 22 12.27 -1.65 -10.67
C TRP A 22 11.92 -2.17 -9.28
N ILE A 23 12.79 -1.96 -8.28
CA ILE A 23 12.52 -2.35 -6.88
C ILE A 23 11.26 -1.65 -6.36
N HIS A 24 11.12 -0.35 -6.62
CA HIS A 24 9.95 0.42 -6.19
C HIS A 24 8.65 -0.15 -6.80
N LEU A 25 8.65 -0.46 -8.10
CA LEU A 25 7.51 -1.01 -8.81
C LEU A 25 7.17 -2.44 -8.35
N VAL A 26 8.16 -3.29 -8.14
CA VAL A 26 7.95 -4.64 -7.59
C VAL A 26 7.35 -4.55 -6.18
N GLY A 27 7.84 -3.64 -5.34
CA GLY A 27 7.26 -3.39 -4.02
C GLY A 27 5.80 -2.91 -4.11
N ALA A 28 5.51 -1.99 -5.03
CA ALA A 28 4.16 -1.46 -5.21
C ALA A 28 3.20 -2.56 -5.71
N ALA A 29 3.64 -3.37 -6.67
CA ALA A 29 2.87 -4.50 -7.20
C ALA A 29 2.62 -5.58 -6.13
N PHE A 30 3.64 -5.93 -5.34
CA PHE A 30 3.48 -6.86 -4.22
C PHE A 30 2.45 -6.36 -3.20
N TRP A 31 2.55 -5.07 -2.83
CA TRP A 31 1.66 -4.48 -1.84
C TRP A 31 0.21 -4.45 -2.33
N VAL A 32 -0.04 -3.92 -3.53
CA VAL A 32 -1.39 -3.83 -4.11
C VAL A 32 -1.95 -5.22 -4.41
N GLY A 33 -1.15 -6.08 -5.04
CA GLY A 33 -1.53 -7.45 -5.40
C GLY A 33 -1.86 -8.30 -4.17
N GLY A 34 -1.08 -8.18 -3.10
CA GLY A 34 -1.35 -8.91 -1.86
C GLY A 34 -2.62 -8.44 -1.14
N MET A 35 -2.92 -7.14 -1.15
CA MET A 35 -4.20 -6.61 -0.63
C MET A 35 -5.40 -7.10 -1.46
N LEU A 36 -5.27 -7.13 -2.78
CA LEU A 36 -6.27 -7.69 -3.69
C LEU A 36 -6.48 -9.18 -3.44
N PHE A 37 -5.39 -9.95 -3.36
CA PHE A 37 -5.45 -11.39 -3.08
C PHE A 37 -6.15 -11.68 -1.75
N LEU A 38 -5.79 -10.98 -0.67
CA LEU A 38 -6.44 -11.16 0.63
C LEU A 38 -7.94 -10.84 0.56
N SER A 39 -8.31 -9.75 -0.09
CA SER A 39 -9.69 -9.25 -0.11
C SER A 39 -10.61 -10.05 -1.03
N LEU A 40 -10.12 -10.44 -2.20
CA LEU A 40 -10.92 -11.05 -3.27
C LEU A 40 -10.84 -12.58 -3.29
N VAL A 41 -9.78 -13.17 -2.72
CA VAL A 41 -9.55 -14.62 -2.76
C VAL A 41 -9.51 -15.22 -1.36
N ALA A 42 -8.58 -14.78 -0.51
CA ALA A 42 -8.33 -15.45 0.77
C ALA A 42 -9.49 -15.30 1.76
N VAL A 43 -10.06 -14.10 1.91
CA VAL A 43 -11.20 -13.87 2.81
C VAL A 43 -12.47 -14.59 2.35
N PRO A 44 -12.87 -14.55 1.06
CA PRO A 44 -14.00 -15.35 0.57
C PRO A 44 -13.81 -16.85 0.79
N LEU A 45 -12.61 -17.38 0.53
CA LEU A 45 -12.30 -18.80 0.76
C LEU A 45 -12.44 -19.19 2.24
N LEU A 46 -11.97 -18.35 3.16
CA LEU A 46 -12.15 -18.56 4.60
C LEU A 46 -13.63 -18.68 5.00
N LYS A 47 -14.51 -17.87 4.38
CA LYS A 47 -15.95 -17.88 4.69
C LYS A 47 -16.69 -19.13 4.20
N GLN A 48 -16.12 -19.85 3.23
CA GLN A 48 -16.69 -21.05 2.63
C GLN A 48 -16.14 -22.35 3.25
N ALA A 49 -15.24 -22.25 4.22
CA ALA A 49 -14.59 -23.42 4.81
C ALA A 49 -15.57 -24.29 5.61
N SER A 50 -15.51 -25.61 5.38
CA SER A 50 -16.30 -26.62 6.11
C SER A 50 -15.95 -26.71 7.59
N ASP A 51 -14.69 -26.43 7.96
CA ASP A 51 -14.23 -26.23 9.33
C ASP A 51 -13.75 -24.77 9.51
N PRO A 52 -14.64 -23.87 9.97
CA PRO A 52 -14.32 -22.46 10.14
C PRO A 52 -13.21 -22.19 11.17
N LEU A 53 -13.09 -23.01 12.21
CA LEU A 53 -12.12 -22.78 13.29
C LEU A 53 -10.69 -23.09 12.83
N SER A 54 -10.49 -24.24 12.17
CA SER A 54 -9.19 -24.60 11.61
C SER A 54 -8.77 -23.67 10.49
N ALA A 55 -9.71 -23.30 9.60
CA ALA A 55 -9.46 -22.35 8.53
C ALA A 55 -9.09 -20.96 9.07
N GLN A 56 -9.76 -20.49 10.13
CA GLN A 56 -9.43 -19.23 10.79
C GLN A 56 -8.02 -19.25 11.40
N ARG A 57 -7.60 -20.35 12.04
CA ARG A 57 -6.23 -20.47 12.58
C ARG A 57 -5.18 -20.39 11.48
N GLY A 58 -5.39 -21.12 10.38
CA GLY A 58 -4.52 -21.06 9.19
C GLY A 58 -4.44 -19.66 8.59
N PHE A 59 -5.60 -19.01 8.42
CA PHE A 59 -5.69 -17.65 7.90
C PHE A 59 -4.98 -16.63 8.80
N VAL A 60 -5.11 -16.75 10.12
CA VAL A 60 -4.41 -15.86 11.07
C VAL A 60 -2.89 -16.01 10.94
N ASN A 61 -2.37 -17.23 10.78
CA ASN A 61 -0.94 -17.45 10.59
C ASN A 61 -0.45 -16.88 9.24
N LEU A 62 -1.21 -17.11 8.16
CA LEU A 62 -0.96 -16.50 6.86
C LEU A 62 -0.93 -14.97 6.95
N ALA A 63 -1.98 -14.38 7.54
CA ALA A 63 -2.11 -12.93 7.67
C ALA A 63 -0.98 -12.31 8.51
N ARG A 64 -0.52 -12.99 9.57
CA ARG A 64 0.64 -12.54 10.35
C ARG A 64 1.93 -12.54 9.53
N ARG A 65 2.20 -13.61 8.79
CA ARG A 65 3.39 -13.70 7.90
C ARG A 65 3.33 -12.64 6.80
N PHE A 66 2.18 -12.53 6.14
CA PHE A 66 1.95 -11.52 5.11
C PHE A 66 2.13 -10.10 5.66
N ARG A 67 1.63 -9.81 6.86
CA ARG A 67 1.83 -8.51 7.52
C ARG A 67 3.32 -8.18 7.68
N THR A 68 4.15 -9.12 8.15
CA THR A 68 5.60 -8.89 8.26
C THR A 68 6.22 -8.50 6.92
N LEU A 69 5.82 -9.18 5.83
CA LEU A 69 6.28 -8.83 4.48
C LEU A 69 5.78 -7.44 4.04
N VAL A 70 4.51 -7.11 4.29
CA VAL A 70 3.93 -5.79 3.98
C VAL A 70 4.70 -4.66 4.66
N TRP A 71 5.11 -4.82 5.92
CA TRP A 71 5.92 -3.82 6.62
C TRP A 71 7.31 -3.66 5.98
N GLY A 72 7.96 -4.76 5.59
CA GLY A 72 9.20 -4.72 4.84
C GLY A 72 9.04 -4.02 3.49
N THR A 73 7.98 -4.34 2.75
CA THR A 73 7.66 -3.70 1.46
C THR A 73 7.36 -2.22 1.62
N LEU A 74 6.62 -1.82 2.67
CA LEU A 74 6.30 -0.42 2.93
C LEU A 74 7.57 0.38 3.23
N PHE A 75 8.51 -0.18 4.00
CA PHE A 75 9.81 0.42 4.24
C PHE A 75 10.59 0.60 2.93
N ILE A 76 10.65 -0.44 2.08
CA ILE A 76 11.29 -0.37 0.76
C ILE A 76 10.66 0.73 -0.10
N LEU A 77 9.32 0.82 -0.13
CA LEU A 77 8.59 1.82 -0.91
C LEU A 77 8.89 3.25 -0.45
N VAL A 78 8.95 3.48 0.86
CA VAL A 78 9.30 4.80 1.43
C VAL A 78 10.73 5.16 1.06
N VAL A 79 11.70 4.27 1.31
CA VAL A 79 13.12 4.54 1.01
C VAL A 79 13.34 4.78 -0.48
N THR A 80 12.88 3.87 -1.33
CA THR A 80 13.05 4.00 -2.78
C THR A 80 12.29 5.20 -3.32
N GLY A 81 11.09 5.49 -2.82
CA GLY A 81 10.29 6.67 -3.19
C GLY A 81 10.98 7.99 -2.83
N SER A 82 11.60 8.07 -1.64
CA SER A 82 12.37 9.25 -1.20
C SER A 82 13.62 9.47 -2.05
N VAL A 83 14.36 8.41 -2.39
CA VAL A 83 15.53 8.53 -3.28
C VAL A 83 15.10 8.96 -4.69
N LEU A 84 14.02 8.37 -5.22
CA LEU A 84 13.47 8.76 -6.52
C LEU A 84 12.97 10.20 -6.54
N LEU A 85 12.36 10.68 -5.44
CA LEU A 85 11.93 12.06 -5.29
C LEU A 85 13.09 13.05 -5.41
N GLY A 86 14.24 12.74 -4.80
CA GLY A 86 15.43 13.60 -4.85
C GLY A 86 16.06 13.72 -6.24
N ASN A 87 15.76 12.80 -7.15
CA ASN A 87 16.18 12.89 -8.55
C ASN A 87 15.29 13.83 -9.39
N VAL A 88 14.09 14.18 -8.89
CA VAL A 88 13.08 14.97 -9.60
C VAL A 88 12.92 16.37 -8.99
N ILE A 89 13.13 16.50 -7.68
CA ILE A 89 12.87 17.71 -6.92
C ILE A 89 14.15 18.37 -6.43
N ASN A 90 14.24 19.68 -6.62
CA ASN A 90 15.23 20.51 -5.95
C ASN A 90 14.71 20.92 -4.57
N PHE A 91 15.23 20.31 -3.50
CA PHE A 91 14.80 20.62 -2.14
C PHE A 91 15.13 22.04 -1.65
N ARG A 92 15.88 22.84 -2.43
CA ARG A 92 16.17 24.24 -2.11
C ARG A 92 15.00 25.19 -2.41
N VAL A 93 14.03 24.76 -3.23
CA VAL A 93 12.85 25.58 -3.54
C VAL A 93 11.68 25.26 -2.60
N PRO A 94 10.81 26.25 -2.29
CA PRO A 94 9.65 26.04 -1.43
C PRO A 94 8.71 24.96 -1.98
N LEU A 95 7.98 24.27 -1.08
CA LEU A 95 6.99 23.24 -1.46
C LEU A 95 5.93 23.75 -2.44
N ALA A 96 5.54 25.03 -2.34
CA ALA A 96 4.58 25.66 -3.23
C ALA A 96 5.04 25.71 -4.70
N SER A 97 6.36 25.58 -4.94
CA SER A 97 6.96 25.55 -6.28
C SER A 97 7.11 24.13 -6.84
N TRP A 98 6.75 23.09 -6.08
CA TRP A 98 6.87 21.72 -6.54
C TRP A 98 5.74 21.36 -7.51
N PRO A 99 5.96 20.44 -8.46
CA PRO A 99 4.91 19.99 -9.36
C PRO A 99 3.71 19.43 -8.57
N PRO A 100 2.46 19.87 -8.86
CA PRO A 100 1.28 19.41 -8.12
C PRO A 100 1.13 17.89 -8.07
N VAL A 101 1.51 17.19 -9.15
CA VAL A 101 1.44 15.72 -9.22
C VAL A 101 2.34 15.04 -8.18
N VAL A 102 3.49 15.64 -7.86
CA VAL A 102 4.41 15.14 -6.83
C VAL A 102 3.81 15.35 -5.45
N LEU A 103 3.24 16.55 -5.20
CA LEU A 103 2.57 16.85 -3.93
C LEU A 103 1.39 15.90 -3.68
N THR A 104 0.53 15.69 -4.69
CA THR A 104 -0.58 14.73 -4.61
C THR A 104 -0.07 13.32 -4.30
N LYS A 105 0.97 12.86 -4.98
CA LYS A 105 1.57 11.54 -4.72
C LYS A 105 2.08 11.42 -3.28
N LEU A 106 2.76 12.45 -2.76
CA LEU A 106 3.28 12.46 -1.39
C LEU A 106 2.17 12.46 -0.35
N ILE A 107 1.09 13.23 -0.57
CA ILE A 107 -0.10 13.20 0.29
C ILE A 107 -0.72 11.81 0.31
N LEU A 108 -0.90 11.18 -0.85
CA LEU A 108 -1.47 9.83 -0.93
C LEU A 108 -0.59 8.79 -0.23
N VAL A 109 0.74 8.85 -0.41
CA VAL A 109 1.69 7.96 0.28
C VAL A 109 1.65 8.19 1.79
N PHE A 110 1.62 9.45 2.24
CA PHE A 110 1.51 9.78 3.65
C PHE A 110 0.22 9.22 4.27
N LEU A 111 -0.94 9.45 3.63
CA LEU A 111 -2.22 8.91 4.06
C LEU A 111 -2.21 7.38 4.10
N LEU A 112 -1.63 6.74 3.08
CA LEU A 112 -1.50 5.28 3.03
C LEU A 112 -0.68 4.74 4.22
N VAL A 113 0.45 5.38 4.54
CA VAL A 113 1.29 4.98 5.69
C VAL A 113 0.56 5.18 7.02
N VAL A 114 -0.08 6.34 7.21
CA VAL A 114 -0.84 6.64 8.44
C VAL A 114 -2.00 5.67 8.63
N VAL A 115 -2.77 5.40 7.59
CA VAL A 115 -3.89 4.45 7.64
C VAL A 115 -3.37 3.03 7.91
N SER A 116 -2.29 2.62 7.24
CA SER A 116 -1.68 1.28 7.45
C SER A 116 -1.17 1.10 8.89
N LEU A 117 -0.47 2.09 9.44
CA LEU A 117 -0.03 2.10 10.84
C LEU A 117 -1.20 2.00 11.81
N THR A 118 -2.23 2.83 11.60
CA THR A 118 -3.41 2.89 12.47
C THR A 118 -4.17 1.56 12.44
N HIS A 119 -4.40 1.02 11.25
CA HIS A 119 -5.07 -0.26 11.07
C HIS A 119 -4.32 -1.41 11.75
N ASP A 120 -3.03 -1.56 11.45
CA ASP A 120 -2.25 -2.73 11.86
C ASP A 120 -1.82 -2.70 13.33
N ARG A 121 -1.40 -1.54 13.83
CA ARG A 121 -0.82 -1.43 15.18
C ARG A 121 -1.83 -1.04 16.24
N ILE A 122 -2.86 -0.25 15.91
CA ILE A 122 -3.81 0.25 16.91
C ILE A 122 -5.09 -0.58 16.91
N ILE A 123 -5.67 -0.81 15.73
CA ILE A 123 -7.00 -1.42 15.62
C ILE A 123 -6.90 -2.95 15.65
N GLY A 124 -5.87 -3.53 15.02
CA GLY A 124 -5.61 -4.97 15.03
C GLY A 124 -5.57 -5.60 16.44
N PRO A 125 -4.77 -5.07 17.39
CA PRO A 125 -4.73 -5.58 18.76
C PRO A 125 -6.05 -5.41 19.51
N LYS A 126 -6.70 -4.24 19.37
CA LYS A 126 -7.99 -3.94 20.03
C LYS A 126 -9.08 -4.91 19.57
N VAL A 127 -9.22 -5.13 18.27
CA VAL A 127 -10.22 -6.08 17.72
C VAL A 127 -9.95 -7.52 18.20
N ARG A 128 -8.68 -7.91 18.34
CA ARG A 128 -8.34 -9.25 18.85
C ARG A 128 -8.75 -9.45 20.31
N ILE A 129 -8.60 -8.41 21.15
CA ILE A 129 -9.01 -8.43 22.56
C ILE A 129 -10.54 -8.39 22.68
N LEU A 130 -11.21 -7.60 21.85
CA LEU A 130 -12.67 -7.47 21.88
C LEU A 130 -13.40 -8.73 21.40
N LYS A 131 -12.84 -9.46 20.44
CA LYS A 131 -13.40 -10.74 19.97
C LYS A 131 -13.37 -11.86 21.00
N SER A 132 -12.59 -11.74 22.07
CA SER A 132 -12.59 -12.68 23.20
C SER A 132 -13.55 -12.28 24.33
N LYS A 133 -14.19 -11.10 24.27
CA LYS A 133 -15.23 -10.69 25.23
C LYS A 133 -16.60 -11.22 24.82
N VAL A 134 -17.48 -11.45 25.79
CA VAL A 134 -18.90 -11.76 25.55
C VAL A 134 -19.58 -10.51 24.97
N ILE A 135 -20.42 -10.67 23.94
CA ILE A 135 -21.02 -9.55 23.18
C ILE A 135 -21.81 -8.58 24.08
N SER A 136 -22.38 -9.08 25.18
CA SER A 136 -23.12 -8.30 26.18
C SER A 136 -22.27 -7.32 26.99
N GLU A 137 -20.94 -7.42 26.96
CA GLU A 137 -20.01 -6.55 27.71
C GLU A 137 -19.37 -5.47 26.85
N LEU A 138 -19.74 -5.36 25.57
CA LEU A 138 -19.15 -4.40 24.63
C LEU A 138 -19.79 -3.02 24.76
N SER A 139 -18.96 -1.99 24.96
CA SER A 139 -19.36 -0.58 24.82
C SER A 139 -19.78 -0.26 23.38
N VAL A 140 -20.65 0.74 23.21
CA VAL A 140 -21.09 1.25 21.89
C VAL A 140 -19.89 1.55 20.97
N GLY A 141 -18.82 2.12 21.53
CA GLY A 141 -17.58 2.39 20.79
C GLY A 141 -16.81 1.13 20.37
N GLU A 142 -16.82 0.09 21.19
CA GLU A 142 -16.19 -1.21 20.90
C GLU A 142 -16.96 -1.97 19.81
N GLY A 143 -18.30 -1.88 19.83
CA GLY A 143 -19.18 -2.41 18.78
C GLY A 143 -18.97 -1.71 17.43
N LEU A 144 -18.84 -0.37 17.42
CA LEU A 144 -18.47 0.37 16.21
C LEU A 144 -17.11 -0.07 15.67
N LEU A 145 -16.08 -0.20 16.51
CA LEU A 145 -14.75 -0.63 16.10
C LEU A 145 -14.74 -2.00 15.41
N LEU A 146 -15.54 -2.95 15.91
CA LEU A 146 -15.70 -4.27 15.28
C LEU A 146 -16.37 -4.19 13.90
N ARG A 147 -17.33 -3.28 13.73
CA ARG A 147 -18.06 -3.07 12.47
C ARG A 147 -17.23 -2.35 11.41
N PHE A 148 -16.42 -1.37 11.82
CA PHE A 148 -15.59 -0.55 10.94
C PHE A 148 -14.21 -1.15 10.64
N SER A 149 -13.73 -2.11 11.45
CA SER A 149 -12.42 -2.77 11.23
C SER A 149 -12.26 -3.38 9.82
N PRO A 150 -13.24 -4.09 9.23
CA PRO A 150 -13.14 -4.58 7.85
C PRO A 150 -13.15 -3.46 6.79
N LEU A 151 -13.78 -2.31 7.09
CA LEU A 151 -13.86 -1.18 6.18
C LEU A 151 -12.51 -0.48 6.03
N LEU A 152 -11.72 -0.44 7.10
CA LEU A 152 -10.39 0.18 7.09
C LEU A 152 -9.37 -0.61 6.24
N GLY A 153 -9.47 -1.95 6.22
CA GLY A 153 -8.69 -2.77 5.29
C GLY A 153 -9.05 -2.47 3.83
N ARG A 154 -10.34 -2.27 3.53
CA ARG A 154 -10.80 -1.87 2.18
C ARG A 154 -10.38 -0.46 1.81
N LEU A 155 -10.42 0.48 2.75
CA LEU A 155 -9.95 1.84 2.53
C LEU A 155 -8.46 1.87 2.19
N THR A 156 -7.66 1.05 2.88
CA THR A 156 -6.22 0.89 2.60
C THR A 156 -5.99 0.40 1.17
N LEU A 157 -6.75 -0.60 0.72
CA LEU A 157 -6.72 -1.07 -0.67
C LEU A 157 -7.09 0.05 -1.67
N LEU A 158 -8.17 0.79 -1.42
CA LEU A 158 -8.62 1.89 -2.29
C LEU A 158 -7.57 2.99 -2.39
N LEU A 159 -6.93 3.36 -1.27
CA LEU A 159 -5.84 4.33 -1.26
C LEU A 159 -4.65 3.86 -2.10
N GLY A 160 -4.26 2.59 -1.99
CA GLY A 160 -3.18 2.03 -2.79
C GLY A 160 -3.49 1.96 -4.29
N LEU A 161 -4.73 1.63 -4.65
CA LEU A 161 -5.19 1.73 -6.05
C LEU A 161 -5.14 3.17 -6.55
N GLY A 162 -5.51 4.14 -5.71
CA GLY A 162 -5.38 5.57 -6.01
C GLY A 162 -3.92 6.01 -6.23
N VAL A 163 -2.98 5.55 -5.39
CA VAL A 163 -1.54 5.79 -5.58
C VAL A 163 -1.05 5.21 -6.91
N PHE A 164 -1.48 4.00 -7.24
CA PHE A 164 -1.10 3.34 -8.49
C PHE A 164 -1.65 4.08 -9.71
N LEU A 165 -2.92 4.50 -9.66
CA LEU A 165 -3.53 5.30 -10.72
C LEU A 165 -2.83 6.67 -10.88
N ALA A 166 -2.50 7.35 -9.78
CA ALA A 166 -1.76 8.61 -9.82
C ALA A 166 -0.38 8.43 -10.47
N ALA A 167 0.31 7.30 -10.23
CA ALA A 167 1.57 6.98 -10.88
C ALA A 167 1.40 6.81 -12.41
N VAL A 168 0.32 6.16 -12.86
CA VAL A 168 0.02 6.03 -14.31
C VAL A 168 -0.27 7.39 -14.94
N ILE A 169 -1.07 8.23 -14.28
CA ILE A 169 -1.40 9.57 -14.77
C ILE A 169 -0.12 10.42 -14.88
N MET A 170 0.76 10.36 -13.88
CA MET A 170 2.05 11.06 -13.89
C MET A 170 2.89 10.68 -15.11
N VAL A 171 3.01 9.38 -15.41
CA VAL A 171 3.76 8.88 -16.58
C VAL A 171 3.15 9.37 -17.89
N ARG A 172 1.80 9.35 -18.01
CA ARG A 172 1.12 9.83 -19.21
C ARG A 172 1.21 11.35 -19.38
N SER A 173 1.13 12.13 -18.31
CA SER A 173 1.23 13.59 -18.40
C SER A 173 2.64 14.09 -18.72
N SER A 174 3.65 13.23 -18.56
CA SER A 174 5.05 13.53 -18.87
C SER A 174 5.50 13.07 -20.27
N GLY A 175 4.62 12.46 -21.06
CA GLY A 175 4.91 11.95 -22.41
C GLY A 175 4.08 12.65 -23.48
#